data_AF-A0A9X0CQ40-F1
#
_entry.id   AF-A0A9X0CQ40-F1
#
_cell.length_a   1.000
_cell.length_b   1.000
_cell.length_c   1.000
_cell.angle_alpha   90.00
_cell.angle_beta   90.00
_cell.angle_gamma   90.00
#
_symmetry.space_group_name_H-M   'P 1'
#
loop_
_entity.id
_entity.type
_entity.pdbx_description
1 polymer ?
#
loop_
_entity_poly.entity_id
_entity_poly.type
_entity_poly.pdbx_seq_one_letter_code
_entity_poly.pdbx_strand_id
1 'polypeptide(L)'
;MSFIRGIDIGEVLSLEHLAATLSVEAFPGVYRPLQPLLLMLADLYLFLDSKSTCLHWFSGEKGVMFVAVGADGAPFGKDDTATAYLVSILNLLNRVQSCNENHLLMGANCAEDVPLMKEYTKHLRREMEEIEGKN
;
A
#
# COMPACT_ATOMS: atom_id res chain seq x y z
N MET A 1 26.49 8.11 -17.75
CA MET A 1 25.56 7.64 -16.70
C MET A 1 24.62 8.78 -16.36
N SER A 2 23.31 8.61 -16.55
CA SER A 2 22.32 9.60 -16.10
C SER A 2 22.04 9.36 -14.62
N PHE A 3 22.33 10.33 -13.77
CA PHE A 3 21.93 10.26 -12.36
C PHE A 3 20.42 10.43 -12.27
N ILE A 4 19.75 9.55 -11.52
CA ILE A 4 18.35 9.73 -11.15
C ILE A 4 18.28 10.93 -10.20
N ARG A 5 17.62 12.01 -10.62
CA ARG A 5 17.53 13.27 -9.86
C ARG A 5 16.39 13.28 -8.84
N GLY A 6 15.47 12.33 -8.96
CA GLY A 6 14.32 12.17 -8.09
C GLY A 6 13.50 10.99 -8.57
N ILE A 7 12.72 10.42 -7.65
CA ILE A 7 11.74 9.38 -7.91
C ILE A 7 10.42 9.94 -7.43
N ASP A 8 9.45 10.05 -8.32
CA ASP A 8 8.08 10.38 -7.93
C ASP A 8 7.47 9.13 -7.29
N ILE A 9 7.11 9.24 -6.02
CA ILE A 9 6.50 8.16 -5.23
C ILE A 9 5.00 8.40 -4.99
N GLY A 10 4.44 9.42 -5.64
CA GLY A 10 3.07 9.86 -5.49
C GLY A 10 2.83 10.71 -4.24
N GLU A 11 1.54 10.90 -3.94
CA GLU A 11 1.09 11.66 -2.78
C GLU A 11 1.39 10.91 -1.48
N VAL A 12 1.90 11.64 -0.49
CA VAL A 12 2.20 11.14 0.85
C VAL A 12 1.55 12.08 1.86
N LEU A 13 0.71 11.54 2.73
CA LEU A 13 -0.06 12.25 3.74
C LEU A 13 0.46 11.91 5.15
N SER A 14 0.30 12.86 6.06
CA SER A 14 0.74 12.73 7.46
C SER A 14 -0.32 12.03 8.31
N LEU A 15 0.11 11.04 9.09
CA LEU A 15 -0.77 10.36 10.04
C LEU A 15 -1.16 11.25 11.22
N GLU A 16 -0.32 12.23 11.57
CA GLU A 16 -0.62 13.21 12.61
C GLU A 16 -1.81 14.10 12.22
N HIS A 17 -1.90 14.51 10.95
CA HIS A 17 -3.05 15.27 10.44
C HIS A 17 -4.32 14.41 10.42
N LEU A 18 -4.21 13.14 10.06
CA LEU A 18 -5.31 12.18 10.12
C LEU A 18 -5.78 11.98 11.57
N ALA A 19 -4.85 11.81 12.51
CA ALA A 19 -5.13 11.66 13.93
C ALA A 19 -5.88 12.88 14.49
N ALA A 20 -5.46 14.09 14.12
CA ALA A 20 -6.15 15.32 14.51
C ALA A 20 -7.59 15.37 14.00
N THR A 21 -7.81 14.99 12.74
CA THR A 21 -9.16 14.92 12.14
C THR A 21 -10.06 13.92 12.85
N LEU A 22 -9.49 12.82 13.30
CA LEU A 22 -10.20 11.73 13.97
C LEU A 22 -10.27 11.92 15.50
N SER A 23 -9.66 12.97 16.05
CA SER A 23 -9.57 13.23 17.50
C SER A 23 -8.97 12.06 18.30
N VAL A 24 -7.92 11.42 17.77
CA VAL A 24 -7.17 10.35 18.43
C VAL A 24 -5.72 10.78 18.71
N GLU A 25 -5.01 10.02 19.55
CA GLU A 25 -3.59 10.25 19.81
C GLU A 25 -2.77 10.16 18.51
N ALA A 26 -1.91 11.16 18.29
CA ALA A 26 -1.08 11.27 17.09
C ALA A 26 0.25 10.54 17.29
N PHE A 27 0.67 9.80 16.26
CA PHE A 27 1.96 9.15 16.20
C PHE A 27 2.71 9.54 14.93
N PRO A 28 4.05 9.65 14.97
CA PRO A 28 4.84 9.97 13.80
C PRO A 28 4.68 8.90 12.71
N GLY A 29 4.33 9.34 11.50
CA GLY A 29 4.23 8.44 10.36
C GLY A 29 3.49 9.04 9.17
N VAL A 30 3.50 8.29 8.07
CA VAL A 30 2.91 8.73 6.81
C VAL A 30 2.18 7.58 6.12
N TYR A 31 1.24 7.94 5.26
CA TYR A 31 0.53 6.99 4.41
C TYR A 31 0.34 7.55 3.01
N ARG A 32 0.09 6.66 2.05
CA ARG A 32 -0.27 7.01 0.67
C ARG A 32 -1.77 6.75 0.48
N PRO A 33 -2.52 7.63 -0.19
CA PRO A 33 -3.89 7.33 -0.59
C PRO A 33 -3.93 6.05 -1.44
N LEU A 34 -4.90 5.17 -1.18
CA LEU A 34 -4.90 3.83 -1.77
C LEU A 34 -5.11 3.89 -3.28
N GLN A 35 -6.13 4.63 -3.76
CA GLN A 35 -6.49 4.64 -5.18
C GLN A 35 -5.34 5.12 -6.10
N PRO A 36 -4.70 6.28 -5.86
CA PRO A 36 -3.56 6.71 -6.67
C PRO A 36 -2.39 5.72 -6.66
N LEU A 37 -2.12 5.10 -5.50
CA LEU A 37 -1.09 4.08 -5.39
C LEU A 37 -1.42 2.86 -6.25
N LEU A 38 -2.64 2.34 -6.19
CA LEU A 38 -3.05 1.17 -6.97
C LEU A 38 -3.00 1.43 -8.47
N LEU A 39 -3.41 2.62 -8.92
CA LEU A 39 -3.32 3.01 -10.33
C LEU A 39 -1.86 3.10 -10.80
N MET A 40 -0.99 3.72 -10.02
CA MET A 40 0.44 3.78 -10.31
C MET A 40 1.07 2.39 -10.40
N LEU A 41 0.74 1.50 -9.45
CA LEU A 41 1.23 0.12 -9.46
C LEU A 41 0.68 -0.65 -10.67
N ALA A 42 -0.61 -0.49 -10.99
CA ALA A 42 -1.22 -1.13 -12.16
C ALA A 42 -0.49 -0.74 -13.46
N ASP A 43 -0.24 0.56 -13.66
CA ASP A 43 0.50 1.06 -14.82
C ASP A 43 1.93 0.48 -14.88
N LEU A 44 2.62 0.43 -13.73
CA LEU A 44 3.96 -0.16 -13.63
C LEU A 44 3.94 -1.64 -14.06
N TYR A 45 3.05 -2.46 -13.52
CA TYR A 45 3.05 -3.88 -13.81
C TYR A 45 2.51 -4.20 -15.21
N LEU A 46 1.56 -3.43 -15.73
CA LEU A 46 1.16 -3.52 -17.14
C LEU A 46 2.33 -3.21 -18.07
N PHE A 47 3.12 -2.19 -17.75
CA PHE A 47 4.34 -1.87 -18.49
C PHE A 47 5.36 -3.02 -18.40
N LEU A 48 5.63 -3.55 -17.21
CA LEU A 48 6.57 -4.66 -17.02
C LEU A 48 6.12 -5.93 -17.74
N ASP A 49 4.84 -6.29 -17.67
CA ASP A 49 4.25 -7.45 -18.36
C ASP A 49 4.41 -7.34 -19.88
N SER A 50 4.31 -6.12 -20.43
CA SER A 50 4.55 -5.86 -21.86
C SER A 50 6.00 -6.11 -22.30
N LYS A 51 6.96 -6.09 -21.37
CA LYS A 51 8.38 -6.36 -21.62
C LYS A 51 8.73 -7.81 -21.35
N SER A 52 8.18 -8.37 -20.28
CA SER A 52 8.39 -9.76 -19.87
C SER A 52 7.17 -10.21 -19.09
N THR A 53 6.45 -11.19 -19.63
CA THR A 53 5.20 -11.68 -19.04
C THR A 53 5.41 -12.06 -17.58
N CYS A 54 4.66 -11.39 -16.70
CA CYS A 54 4.74 -11.55 -15.25
C CYS A 54 3.35 -11.53 -14.59
N LEU A 55 2.32 -11.04 -15.27
CA LEU A 55 0.95 -11.00 -14.77
C LEU A 55 0.18 -12.24 -15.20
N HIS A 56 -0.48 -12.84 -14.22
CA HIS A 56 -1.50 -13.85 -14.41
C HIS A 56 -2.89 -13.21 -14.32
N TRP A 57 -3.77 -13.54 -15.27
CA TRP A 57 -5.16 -13.07 -15.29
C TRP A 57 -6.07 -14.19 -14.81
N PHE A 58 -6.56 -14.10 -13.58
CA PHE A 58 -7.51 -15.06 -13.05
C PHE A 58 -8.78 -15.07 -13.89
N SER A 59 -9.32 -16.25 -14.16
CA SER A 59 -10.52 -16.45 -15.01
C SER A 59 -10.42 -15.87 -16.44
N GLY A 60 -9.23 -15.47 -16.90
CA GLY A 60 -9.03 -14.89 -18.23
C GLY A 60 -9.45 -13.42 -18.38
N GLU A 61 -9.89 -12.76 -17.30
CA GLU A 61 -10.32 -11.36 -17.33
C GLU A 61 -9.13 -10.41 -17.27
N LYS A 62 -8.69 -9.95 -18.45
CA LYS A 62 -7.59 -8.98 -18.54
C LYS A 62 -8.01 -7.62 -18.00
N GLY A 63 -7.12 -6.99 -17.25
CA GLY A 63 -7.33 -5.68 -16.64
C GLY A 63 -7.86 -5.75 -15.20
N VAL A 64 -8.24 -6.93 -14.70
CA VAL A 64 -8.63 -7.11 -13.30
C VAL A 64 -7.40 -7.47 -12.47
N MET A 65 -7.00 -6.57 -11.57
CA MET A 65 -5.94 -6.81 -10.60
C MET A 65 -6.51 -7.11 -9.23
N PHE A 66 -6.10 -8.24 -8.67
CA PHE A 66 -6.38 -8.63 -7.31
C PHE A 66 -5.25 -8.17 -6.41
N VAL A 67 -5.62 -7.51 -5.31
CA VAL A 67 -4.68 -6.88 -4.40
C VAL A 67 -4.93 -7.38 -2.99
N ALA A 68 -3.86 -7.71 -2.29
CA ALA A 68 -3.89 -7.94 -0.85
C ALA A 68 -3.31 -6.72 -0.15
N VAL A 69 -3.97 -6.30 0.93
CA VAL A 69 -3.48 -5.25 1.82
C VAL A 69 -3.43 -5.80 3.23
N GLY A 70 -2.30 -5.64 3.90
CA GLY A 70 -2.08 -6.21 5.22
C GLY A 70 -1.17 -5.35 6.07
N ALA A 71 -1.42 -5.37 7.38
CA ALA A 71 -0.47 -4.87 8.35
C ALA A 71 0.68 -5.89 8.46
N ASP A 72 1.90 -5.38 8.51
CA ASP A 72 3.10 -6.14 8.83
C ASP A 72 3.80 -5.47 10.01
N GLY A 73 4.15 -6.29 11.01
CA GLY A 73 4.95 -5.87 12.15
C GLY A 73 6.37 -5.62 11.67
N ALA A 74 6.69 -4.35 11.44
CA ALA A 74 7.98 -3.81 11.01
C ALA A 74 8.90 -4.73 10.17
N PRO A 75 9.00 -4.54 8.83
CA PRO A 75 10.16 -5.02 8.08
C PRO A 75 11.50 -4.35 8.52
N PHE A 76 11.45 -3.39 9.44
CA PHE A 76 12.56 -2.54 9.89
C PHE A 76 13.00 -2.75 11.36
N GLY A 77 12.61 -3.86 12.00
CA GLY A 77 13.40 -4.42 13.11
C GLY A 77 13.26 -3.76 14.49
N LYS A 78 12.09 -3.18 14.82
CA LYS A 78 11.71 -2.97 16.23
C LYS A 78 10.44 -3.74 16.54
N ASP A 79 10.61 -4.85 17.27
CA ASP A 79 9.50 -5.59 17.88
C ASP A 79 8.59 -4.59 18.62
N ASP A 80 7.33 -4.56 18.20
CA ASP A 80 6.19 -3.87 18.82
C ASP A 80 6.14 -2.33 18.81
N THR A 81 7.08 -1.61 18.17
CA THR A 81 7.02 -0.12 18.14
C THR A 81 6.96 0.50 16.75
N ALA A 82 6.91 -0.29 15.69
CA ALA A 82 6.71 0.22 14.34
C ALA A 82 5.71 -0.66 13.58
N THR A 83 4.76 -0.01 12.94
CA THR A 83 3.69 -0.66 12.18
C THR A 83 3.79 -0.23 10.72
N ALA A 84 3.68 -1.17 9.79
CA ALA A 84 3.58 -0.87 8.37
C ALA A 84 2.34 -1.53 7.78
N TYR A 85 1.73 -0.89 6.77
CA TYR A 85 0.76 -1.55 5.90
C TYR A 85 1.39 -1.68 4.53
N LEU A 86 1.22 -2.85 3.91
CA LEU A 86 1.80 -3.19 2.63
C LEU A 86 0.69 -3.58 1.65
N VAL A 87 0.95 -3.31 0.37
CA VAL A 87 0.10 -3.66 -0.78
C VAL A 87 0.84 -4.67 -1.64
N SER A 88 0.21 -5.80 -1.94
CA SER A 88 0.77 -6.86 -2.80
C SER A 88 -0.19 -7.19 -3.94
N ILE A 89 0.34 -7.37 -5.16
CA ILE A 89 -0.49 -7.70 -6.34
C ILE A 89 -0.52 -9.21 -6.55
N LEU A 90 -1.68 -9.82 -6.32
CA LEU A 90 -1.88 -11.28 -6.38
C LEU A 90 -1.69 -11.86 -7.78
N ASN A 91 -1.90 -11.05 -8.83
CA ASN A 91 -1.66 -11.44 -10.22
C ASN A 91 -0.19 -11.81 -10.50
N LEU A 92 0.75 -11.46 -9.62
CA LEU A 92 2.16 -11.85 -9.75
C LEU A 92 2.47 -13.27 -9.25
N LEU A 93 1.44 -14.00 -8.80
CA LEU A 93 1.52 -15.38 -8.33
C LEU A 93 2.62 -15.58 -7.27
N ASN A 94 3.63 -16.40 -7.56
CA ASN A 94 4.71 -16.72 -6.64
C ASN A 94 5.57 -15.51 -6.25
N ARG A 95 5.55 -14.42 -7.04
CA ARG A 95 6.32 -13.23 -6.70
C ARG A 95 5.69 -12.42 -5.57
N VAL A 96 4.42 -12.63 -5.24
CA VAL A 96 3.76 -12.01 -4.06
C VAL A 96 4.49 -12.34 -2.77
N GLN A 97 5.11 -13.52 -2.69
CA GLN A 97 5.89 -13.95 -1.51
C GLN A 97 7.28 -13.28 -1.45
N SER A 98 7.67 -12.53 -2.47
CA SER A 98 8.92 -11.79 -2.51
C SER A 98 8.79 -10.50 -1.71
N CYS A 99 9.78 -10.21 -0.87
CA CYS A 99 9.89 -8.91 -0.21
C CYS A 99 10.01 -7.73 -1.18
N ASN A 100 10.33 -7.98 -2.46
CA ASN A 100 10.45 -6.95 -3.49
C ASN A 100 9.12 -6.55 -4.13
N GLU A 101 8.03 -7.29 -3.90
CA GLU A 101 6.73 -7.06 -4.54
C GLU A 101 5.66 -6.63 -3.52
N ASN A 102 6.11 -6.22 -2.32
CA ASN A 102 5.29 -5.63 -1.27
C ASN A 102 5.55 -4.12 -1.20
N HIS A 103 4.52 -3.32 -1.45
CA HIS A 103 4.63 -1.87 -1.59
C HIS A 103 4.15 -1.17 -0.32
N LEU A 104 4.98 -0.29 0.24
CA LEU A 104 4.68 0.39 1.51
C LEU A 104 3.49 1.36 1.38
N LEU A 105 2.33 1.02 1.90
CA LEU A 105 1.16 1.88 1.90
C LEU A 105 1.21 2.89 3.05
N MET A 106 1.58 2.44 4.25
CA MET A 106 1.66 3.26 5.45
C MET A 106 2.81 2.78 6.32
N GLY A 107 3.46 3.72 7.01
CA GLY A 107 4.44 3.42 8.05
C GLY A 107 4.29 4.37 9.22
N ALA A 108 4.26 3.82 10.43
CA ALA A 108 4.14 4.56 11.68
C ALA A 108 5.10 4.03 12.74
N ASN A 109 5.63 4.94 13.56
CA ASN A 109 6.45 4.59 14.72
C ASN A 109 5.56 4.37 15.96
N CYS A 110 4.64 3.43 15.87
CA CYS A 110 3.75 3.01 16.94
C CYS A 110 3.45 1.50 16.89
N ALA A 111 2.90 0.96 17.97
CA ALA A 111 2.37 -0.39 18.03
C ALA A 111 1.11 -0.54 17.16
N GLU A 112 0.79 -1.78 16.76
CA GLU A 112 -0.34 -2.08 15.86
C GLU A 112 -1.70 -1.87 16.53
N ASP A 113 -1.77 -1.94 17.86
CA ASP A 113 -3.01 -1.96 18.63
C ASP A 113 -3.48 -0.56 19.09
N VAL A 114 -2.69 0.48 18.81
CA VAL A 114 -3.01 1.86 19.17
C VAL A 114 -4.29 2.33 18.46
N PRO A 115 -5.08 3.25 19.05
CA PRO A 115 -6.33 3.73 18.47
C PRO A 115 -6.19 4.24 17.03
N LEU A 116 -5.08 4.91 16.71
CA LEU A 116 -4.81 5.43 15.38
C LEU A 116 -4.77 4.33 14.30
N MET A 117 -4.16 3.16 14.59
CA MET A 117 -4.07 2.06 13.62
C MET A 117 -5.43 1.41 13.37
N LYS A 118 -6.28 1.33 14.39
CA LYS A 118 -7.67 0.86 14.26
C LYS A 118 -8.50 1.80 13.40
N GLU A 119 -8.37 3.10 13.60
CA GLU A 119 -9.06 4.09 12.76
C GLU A 119 -8.50 4.14 11.34
N TYR A 120 -7.17 4.01 11.17
CA TYR A 120 -6.55 3.91 9.85
C TYR A 120 -7.07 2.68 9.09
N THR A 121 -7.22 1.53 9.75
CA THR A 121 -7.82 0.33 9.14
C THR A 121 -9.25 0.58 8.65
N LYS A 122 -10.05 1.33 9.41
CA LYS A 122 -11.41 1.72 8.99
C LYS A 122 -11.37 2.69 7.81
N HIS A 123 -10.44 3.65 7.81
CA HIS A 123 -10.24 4.56 6.70
C HIS A 123 -9.88 3.80 5.42
N LEU A 124 -8.92 2.89 5.51
CA LEU A 124 -8.47 2.03 4.42
C LEU A 124 -9.60 1.17 3.86
N ARG A 125 -10.41 0.57 4.74
CA ARG A 125 -11.60 -0.18 4.33
C ARG A 125 -12.57 0.68 3.53
N ARG A 126 -12.80 1.93 3.93
CA ARG A 126 -13.66 2.86 3.17
C ARG A 126 -13.08 3.16 1.80
N GLU A 127 -11.77 3.41 1.70
CA GLU A 127 -11.12 3.60 0.40
C GLU A 127 -11.31 2.36 -0.50
N MET A 128 -11.15 1.15 0.05
CA MET A 128 -11.38 -0.10 -0.70
C MET A 128 -12.82 -0.20 -1.20
N GLU A 129 -13.81 0.03 -0.33
CA GLU A 129 -15.23 0.01 -0.68
C GLU A 129 -15.57 1.06 -1.76
N GLU A 130 -14.98 2.26 -1.68
CA GLU A 130 -15.15 3.31 -2.69
C GLU A 130 -14.49 2.95 -4.03
N ILE A 131 -13.36 2.26 -4.04
CA ILE A 131 -12.67 1.81 -5.26
C ILE A 131 -13.49 0.69 -5.93
N GLU A 132 -13.93 -0.30 -5.16
CA GLU A 132 -14.74 -1.42 -5.67
C GLU A 132 -16.11 -0.97 -6.18
N GLY A 133 -16.70 0.06 -5.54
CA GLY A 133 -18.00 0.64 -5.92
C GLY A 133 -17.96 1.59 -7.12
N LYS A 134 -16.78 1.96 -7.65
CA LYS A 134 -16.62 2.83 -8.83
C LYS A 134 -16.75 2.09 -10.17
N ASN A 135 -17.17 0.82 -10.16
CA ASN A 135 -17.41 -0.01 -11.35
C ASN A 135 -18.75 0.27 -12.02
#